data_AF-A0A925DLC1-F1
#
_entry.id   AF-A0A925DLC1-F1
#
_cell.length_a   1.000
_cell.length_b   1.000
_cell.length_c   1.000
_cell.angle_alpha   90.00
_cell.angle_beta   90.00
_cell.angle_gamma   90.00
#
_symmetry.space_group_name_H-M   'P 1'
#
loop_
_entity.id
_entity.type
_entity.pdbx_description
1 polymer ?
#
loop_
_entity_poly.entity_id
_entity_poly.type
_entity_poly.pdbx_seq_one_letter_code
_entity_poly.pdbx_strand_id
1 'polypeptide(L)'
;RAYRDAAAAAGSAALVAQIEHCEQWLRQRPADAELALALGALCLKQKLWGKAQRYLEQALSEAGDARMVREAHLRLAQMHDALQQPEEAAAHYRQCALATLL
;
A
#
# COMPACT_ATOMS: atom_id res chain seq x y z
N ARG A 1 -2.71 12.70 -7.82
CA ARG A 1 -2.28 12.12 -9.12
C ARG A 1 -2.10 10.62 -8.87
N ALA A 2 -2.88 9.74 -9.49
CA ALA A 2 -2.92 8.32 -9.15
C ALA A 2 -1.71 7.56 -9.73
N TYR A 3 -0.54 7.68 -9.11
CA TYR A 3 0.67 6.94 -9.52
C TYR A 3 0.44 5.41 -9.53
N ARG A 4 -0.52 4.92 -8.75
CA ARG A 4 -0.95 3.52 -8.66
C ARG A 4 -1.52 2.94 -9.95
N ASP A 5 -2.12 3.76 -10.82
CA ASP A 5 -2.75 3.28 -12.07
C ASP A 5 -1.72 3.12 -13.20
N ALA A 6 -0.49 3.63 -13.00
CA ALA A 6 0.63 3.52 -13.93
C ALA A 6 1.57 2.33 -13.62
N ALA A 7 1.17 1.43 -12.72
CA ALA A 7 2.00 0.30 -12.31
C ALA A 7 2.22 -0.67 -13.49
N ALA A 8 3.49 -0.97 -13.79
CA ALA A 8 3.86 -1.96 -14.79
C ALA A 8 3.34 -3.38 -14.44
N ALA A 9 3.45 -4.32 -15.38
CA ALA A 9 2.98 -5.68 -15.20
C ALA A 9 3.70 -6.37 -14.01
N ALA A 10 2.97 -7.21 -13.28
CA ALA A 10 3.53 -7.98 -12.17
C ALA A 10 4.67 -8.89 -12.66
N GLY A 11 5.80 -8.93 -11.94
CA GLY A 11 6.97 -9.72 -12.32
C GLY A 11 7.86 -9.08 -13.41
N SER A 12 7.50 -7.90 -13.91
CA SER A 12 8.33 -7.20 -14.91
C SER A 12 9.48 -6.42 -14.27
N ALA A 13 10.60 -6.33 -14.99
CA ALA A 13 11.72 -5.46 -14.60
C ALA A 13 11.29 -3.99 -14.48
N ALA A 14 10.31 -3.56 -15.28
CA ALA A 14 9.74 -2.22 -15.18
C ALA A 14 9.05 -1.97 -13.84
N LEU A 15 8.34 -2.95 -13.28
CA LEU A 15 7.70 -2.82 -11.96
C LEU A 15 8.76 -2.74 -10.84
N VAL A 16 9.84 -3.53 -10.96
CA VAL A 16 10.97 -3.45 -10.03
C VAL A 16 11.61 -2.06 -10.06
N ALA A 17 11.87 -1.51 -11.26
CA ALA A 17 12.42 -0.17 -11.40
C ALA A 17 11.50 0.91 -10.82
N GLN A 18 10.18 0.79 -10.96
CA GLN A 18 9.22 1.69 -10.33
C GLN A 18 9.30 1.64 -8.79
N ILE A 19 9.42 0.43 -8.21
CA ILE A 19 9.59 0.24 -6.77
C ILE A 19 10.87 0.92 -6.29
N GLU A 20 12.01 0.68 -6.95
CA GLU A 20 13.31 1.26 -6.57
C GLU A 20 13.30 2.80 -6.65
N HIS A 21 12.62 3.36 -7.66
CA HIS A 21 12.50 4.80 -7.81
C HIS A 21 11.62 5.41 -6.71
N CYS A 22 10.49 4.77 -6.39
CA CYS A 22 9.66 5.18 -5.26
C CYS A 22 10.41 5.08 -3.92
N GLU A 23 11.23 4.04 -3.71
CA GLU A 23 12.09 3.91 -2.52
C GLU A 23 13.13 5.05 -2.43
N GLN A 24 13.69 5.49 -3.56
CA GLN A 24 14.59 6.65 -3.61
C GLN A 24 13.89 7.94 -3.24
N TRP A 25 12.70 8.18 -3.77
CA TRP A 25 11.91 9.36 -3.42
C TRP A 25 11.49 9.36 -1.95
N LEU A 26 11.12 8.21 -1.40
CA LEU A 26 10.65 8.12 -0.01
C LEU A 26 11.79 8.39 0.98
N ARG A 27 13.03 8.01 0.64
CA ARG A 27 14.22 8.41 1.43
C ARG A 27 14.40 9.94 1.51
N GLN A 28 13.98 10.67 0.49
CA GLN A 28 14.03 12.14 0.48
C GLN A 28 12.83 12.78 1.19
N ARG A 29 11.71 12.04 1.29
CA ARG A 29 10.43 12.50 1.85
C ARG A 29 9.83 11.43 2.76
N PRO A 30 10.41 11.17 3.93
CA PRO A 30 10.07 10.00 4.75
C PRO A 30 8.62 10.00 5.29
N ALA A 31 7.99 11.17 5.42
CA ALA A 31 6.61 11.31 5.89
C ALA A 31 5.58 11.49 4.76
N ASP A 32 5.97 11.24 3.49
CA ASP A 32 5.05 11.38 2.35
C ASP A 32 4.12 10.15 2.27
N ALA A 33 2.93 10.29 2.85
CA ALA A 33 1.94 9.21 2.95
C ALA A 33 1.44 8.70 1.59
N GLU A 34 1.27 9.59 0.60
CA GLU A 34 0.87 9.21 -0.76
C GLU A 34 1.97 8.37 -1.43
N LEU A 35 3.23 8.74 -1.22
CA LEU A 35 4.36 7.98 -1.75
C LEU A 35 4.52 6.63 -1.07
N ALA A 36 4.33 6.55 0.26
CA ALA A 36 4.32 5.30 0.99
C ALA A 36 3.17 4.38 0.49
N LEU A 37 1.97 4.93 0.28
CA LEU A 37 0.83 4.19 -0.25
C LEU A 37 1.11 3.64 -1.66
N ALA A 38 1.66 4.47 -2.54
CA ALA A 38 2.02 4.07 -3.90
C ALA A 38 3.06 2.95 -3.88
N LEU A 39 4.11 3.09 -3.05
CA LEU A 39 5.15 2.07 -2.92
C LEU A 39 4.59 0.75 -2.37
N GLY A 40 3.76 0.81 -1.32
CA GLY A 40 3.06 -0.35 -0.78
C GLY A 40 2.20 -1.06 -1.84
N ALA A 41 1.47 -0.30 -2.66
CA ALA A 41 0.68 -0.83 -3.77
C ALA A 41 1.53 -1.53 -4.85
N LEU A 42 2.67 -0.95 -5.22
CA LEU A 42 3.61 -1.56 -6.17
C LEU A 42 4.21 -2.86 -5.61
N CYS A 43 4.64 -2.85 -4.35
CA CYS A 43 5.13 -4.04 -3.65
C CYS A 43 4.07 -5.14 -3.56
N LEU A 44 2.82 -4.78 -3.30
CA LEU A 44 1.69 -5.72 -3.27
C LEU A 44 1.50 -6.38 -4.64
N LYS A 45 1.48 -5.59 -5.71
CA LYS A 45 1.39 -6.10 -7.10
C LYS A 45 2.56 -7.03 -7.45
N GLN A 46 3.76 -6.75 -6.92
CA GLN A 46 4.95 -7.56 -7.09
C GLN A 46 5.05 -8.75 -6.11
N LYS A 47 4.08 -8.91 -5.21
CA LYS A 47 4.04 -9.95 -4.15
C LYS A 47 5.24 -9.88 -3.18
N LEU A 48 5.77 -8.68 -2.96
CA LEU A 48 6.79 -8.42 -1.94
C LEU A 48 6.13 -8.13 -0.60
N TRP A 49 5.52 -9.16 0.00
CA TRP A 49 4.58 -9.03 1.12
C TRP A 49 5.11 -8.19 2.29
N GLY A 50 6.32 -8.49 2.80
CA GLY A 50 6.90 -7.73 3.91
C GLY A 50 7.15 -6.25 3.59
N LYS A 51 7.50 -5.92 2.33
CA LYS A 51 7.62 -4.52 1.89
C LYS A 51 6.25 -3.87 1.73
N ALA A 52 5.28 -4.59 1.15
CA ALA A 52 3.92 -4.10 0.97
C ALA A 52 3.30 -3.73 2.32
N GLN A 53 3.34 -4.65 3.29
CA GLN A 53 2.84 -4.41 4.64
C GLN A 53 3.48 -3.17 5.27
N ARG A 54 4.81 -3.13 5.34
CA ARG A 54 5.55 -2.03 5.97
C ARG A 54 5.18 -0.66 5.40
N TYR A 55 5.11 -0.55 4.07
CA TYR A 55 4.82 0.74 3.43
C TYR A 55 3.33 1.12 3.50
N LEU A 56 2.42 0.14 3.52
CA LEU A 56 0.99 0.41 3.74
C LEU A 56 0.70 0.82 5.19
N GLU A 57 1.37 0.22 6.17
CA GLU A 57 1.31 0.64 7.59
C GLU A 57 1.91 2.04 7.79
N GLN A 58 3.01 2.36 7.11
CA GLN A 58 3.56 3.71 7.09
C GLN A 58 2.57 4.71 6.48
N ALA A 59 1.93 4.36 5.37
CA ALA A 59 0.92 5.21 4.75
C ALA A 59 -0.27 5.45 5.69
N LEU A 60 -0.71 4.45 6.47
CA LEU A 60 -1.74 4.61 7.50
C LEU A 60 -1.30 5.56 8.61
N SER A 61 -0.07 5.43 9.09
CA SER A 61 0.49 6.27 10.17
C SER A 61 0.55 7.75 9.77
N GLU A 62 0.86 8.02 8.51
CA GLU A 62 1.02 9.39 7.98
C GLU A 62 -0.26 9.90 7.27
N ALA A 63 -1.35 9.13 7.27
CA ALA A 63 -2.55 9.47 6.52
C ALA A 63 -3.25 10.71 7.08
N GLY A 64 -3.42 11.73 6.23
CA GLY A 64 -4.16 12.95 6.57
C GLY A 64 -5.65 12.94 6.19
N ASP A 65 -6.12 11.90 5.49
CA ASP A 65 -7.51 11.83 5.01
C ASP A 65 -8.10 10.41 5.05
N ALA A 66 -9.42 10.36 5.22
CA ALA A 66 -10.22 9.13 5.31
C ALA A 66 -10.11 8.22 4.07
N ARG A 67 -9.95 8.81 2.87
CA ARG A 67 -9.83 8.05 1.61
C ARG A 67 -8.50 7.29 1.57
N MET A 68 -7.42 7.89 2.05
CA MET A 68 -6.12 7.24 2.17
C MET A 68 -6.15 6.11 3.20
N VAL A 69 -6.73 6.36 4.38
CA VAL A 69 -6.91 5.33 5.42
C VAL A 69 -7.67 4.12 4.86
N ARG A 70 -8.78 4.38 4.17
CA ARG A 70 -9.57 3.34 3.50
C ARG A 70 -8.75 2.54 2.51
N GLU A 71 -7.99 3.20 1.65
CA GLU A 71 -7.21 2.53 0.61
C GLU A 71 -6.08 1.68 1.18
N ALA A 72 -5.35 2.18 2.19
CA ALA A 72 -4.29 1.42 2.81
C ALA A 72 -4.83 0.17 3.52
N HIS A 73 -5.94 0.28 4.26
CA HIS A 73 -6.60 -0.87 4.87
C HIS A 73 -7.12 -1.87 3.85
N LEU A 74 -7.73 -1.41 2.75
CA LEU A 74 -8.18 -2.32 1.68
C LEU A 74 -7.01 -3.15 1.12
N ARG A 75 -5.86 -2.52 0.90
CA ARG A 75 -4.67 -3.19 0.36
C ARG A 75 -4.04 -4.16 1.37
N LEU A 76 -4.01 -3.80 2.66
CA LEU A 76 -3.58 -4.72 3.72
C LEU A 76 -4.51 -5.94 3.81
N ALA A 77 -5.82 -5.74 3.70
CA ALA A 77 -6.78 -6.84 3.69
C ALA A 77 -6.52 -7.80 2.52
N GLN A 78 -6.37 -7.27 1.31
CA GLN A 78 -6.03 -8.06 0.10
C GLN A 78 -4.70 -8.81 0.23
N MET A 79 -3.72 -8.22 0.90
CA MET A 79 -2.45 -8.87 1.19
C MET A 79 -2.65 -10.09 2.09
N HIS A 80 -3.38 -9.93 3.19
CA HIS A 80 -3.64 -11.00 4.14
C HIS A 80 -4.50 -12.12 3.53
N ASP A 81 -5.48 -11.80 2.68
CA ASP A 81 -6.21 -12.81 1.89
C ASP A 81 -5.26 -13.65 1.03
N ALA A 82 -4.34 -12.99 0.32
CA ALA A 82 -3.35 -13.67 -0.52
C ALA A 82 -2.39 -14.56 0.29
N LEU A 83 -2.17 -14.24 1.57
CA LEU A 83 -1.37 -15.00 2.52
C LEU A 83 -2.18 -16.06 3.30
N GLN A 84 -3.49 -16.19 3.04
CA GLN A 84 -4.39 -17.09 3.77
C GLN A 84 -4.44 -16.78 5.28
N GLN A 85 -4.52 -15.50 5.61
CA GLN A 85 -4.62 -14.95 6.97
C GLN A 85 -6.00 -14.25 7.15
N PRO A 86 -7.08 -15.03 7.31
CA PRO A 86 -8.44 -14.50 7.21
C PRO A 86 -8.83 -13.59 8.38
N GLU A 87 -8.30 -13.80 9.58
CA GLU A 87 -8.58 -12.97 10.75
C GLU A 87 -8.03 -11.54 10.57
N GLU A 88 -6.79 -11.43 10.09
CA GLU A 88 -6.10 -10.18 9.79
C GLU A 88 -6.75 -9.47 8.60
N ALA A 89 -7.08 -10.22 7.54
CA ALA A 89 -7.81 -9.68 6.40
C ALA A 89 -9.15 -9.09 6.83
N ALA A 90 -9.93 -9.82 7.62
CA ALA A 90 -11.22 -9.37 8.14
C ALA A 90 -11.08 -8.13 9.03
N ALA A 91 -10.03 -8.03 9.85
CA ALA A 91 -9.76 -6.85 10.65
C ALA A 91 -9.54 -5.60 9.78
N HIS A 92 -8.73 -5.72 8.74
CA HIS A 92 -8.48 -4.62 7.81
C HIS A 92 -9.70 -4.27 6.95
N TYR A 93 -10.51 -5.25 6.51
CA TYR A 93 -11.78 -4.96 5.83
C TYR A 93 -12.74 -4.16 6.71
N ARG A 94 -12.84 -4.49 8.00
CA ARG A 94 -13.66 -3.70 8.95
C ARG A 94 -13.15 -2.27 9.05
N GLN A 95 -11.85 -2.07 9.22
CA GLN A 95 -11.27 -0.72 9.29
C GLN A 95 -11.46 0.06 7.99
N CYS A 96 -11.34 -0.60 6.83
CA CYS A 96 -11.65 0.00 5.53
C CYS A 96 -13.10 0.51 5.45
N ALA A 97 -14.07 -0.27 5.95
CA ALA A 97 -15.47 0.13 5.98
C ALA A 97 -15.75 1.26 6.99
N LEU A 98 -15.04 1.29 8.13
CA LEU A 98 -15.18 2.36 9.12
C LEU A 98 -14.54 3.68 8.67
N ALA A 99 -13.49 3.62 7.84
CA ALA A 99 -12.81 4.81 7.32
C ALA A 99 -13.72 5.72 6.49
N THR A 100 -14.85 5.23 5.95
CA THR A 100 -15.83 6.09 5.26
C THR A 100 -16.71 6.92 6.19
N LEU A 101 -16.61 6.73 7.51
CA LEU A 101 -17.40 7.44 8.53
C LEU A 101 -16.63 8.61 9.17
N LEU A 102 -15.35 8.79 8.81
CA LEU A 102 -14.47 9.88 9.25
C LEU A 102 -14.47 11.02 8.21
#